data_AF-Q84BG7-F1
#
_entry.id   AF-Q84BG7-F1
#
_cell.length_a   1.000
_cell.length_b   1.000
_cell.length_c   1.000
_cell.angle_alpha   90.00
_cell.angle_beta   90.00
_cell.angle_gamma   90.00
#
_symmetry.space_group_name_H-M   'P 1'
#
loop_
_entity.id
_entity.type
_entity.pdbx_description
1 polymer ?
#
loop_
_entity_poly.entity_id
_entity_poly.type
_entity_poly.pdbx_seq_one_letter_code
_entity_poly.pdbx_strand_id
1 'polypeptide(L)'
;EGAITEISKWLDDMAKAAAEAASAATGNAAIGDVVNGNGGAAKGGDAESVNGIAKGIKGIVDAAEKADAKEGKLDVAGDAGGAGGGAGAAGGAGGI
;
A
#
# COMPACT_ATOMS: atom_id res chain seq x y z
N GLU A 1 -5.79 -26.74 -17.60
CA GLU A 1 -4.98 -25.57 -17.98
C GLU A 1 -5.56 -24.21 -17.52
N GLY A 2 -6.79 -24.14 -16.98
CA GLY A 2 -7.42 -22.87 -16.55
C GLY A 2 -6.77 -22.18 -15.34
N ALA A 3 -6.52 -22.91 -14.24
CA ALA A 3 -6.08 -22.32 -12.98
C ALA A 3 -4.74 -21.57 -13.05
N ILE A 4 -3.76 -22.11 -13.79
CA ILE A 4 -2.45 -21.45 -13.95
C ILE A 4 -2.61 -20.12 -14.70
N THR A 5 -3.46 -20.08 -15.74
CA THR A 5 -3.73 -18.86 -16.51
C THR A 5 -4.40 -17.79 -15.64
N GLU A 6 -5.25 -18.19 -14.70
CA GLU A 6 -5.91 -17.29 -13.76
C GLU A 6 -4.95 -16.75 -12.70
N ILE A 7 -4.10 -17.62 -12.13
CA ILE A 7 -3.03 -17.22 -11.20
C ILE A 7 -2.06 -16.25 -11.88
N SER A 8 -1.64 -16.51 -13.12
CA SER A 8 -0.74 -15.62 -13.86
C SER A 8 -1.34 -14.23 -14.07
N LYS A 9 -2.62 -14.15 -14.45
CA LYS A 9 -3.32 -12.86 -14.59
C LYS A 9 -3.43 -12.11 -13.26
N TRP A 10 -3.71 -12.83 -12.18
CA TRP A 10 -3.78 -12.23 -10.86
C TRP A 10 -2.41 -11.66 -10.41
N LEU A 11 -1.33 -12.43 -10.61
CA LEU A 11 0.03 -11.97 -10.32
C LEU A 11 0.40 -10.73 -11.15
N ASP A 12 0.02 -10.71 -12.43
CA ASP A 12 0.23 -9.54 -13.29
C ASP A 12 -0.51 -8.29 -12.77
N ASP A 13 -1.75 -8.45 -12.31
CA ASP A 13 -2.55 -7.34 -11.78
C ASP A 13 -2.00 -6.84 -10.44
N MET A 14 -1.55 -7.74 -9.55
CA MET A 14 -0.86 -7.39 -8.30
C MET A 14 0.46 -6.65 -8.58
N ALA A 15 1.25 -7.14 -9.54
CA ALA A 15 2.52 -6.53 -9.91
C ALA A 15 2.33 -5.12 -10.49
N LYS A 16 1.32 -4.91 -11.34
CA LYS A 16 0.99 -3.58 -11.86
C LYS A 16 0.57 -2.63 -10.75
N ALA A 17 -0.30 -3.06 -9.85
CA ALA A 17 -0.75 -2.21 -8.75
C ALA A 17 0.41 -1.84 -7.79
N ALA A 18 1.32 -2.78 -7.53
CA ALA A 18 2.54 -2.52 -6.76
C ALA A 18 3.48 -1.54 -7.48
N ALA A 19 3.63 -1.67 -8.80
CA ALA A 19 4.44 -0.76 -9.59
C ALA A 19 3.88 0.68 -9.59
N GLU A 20 2.56 0.85 -9.65
CA GLU A 20 1.89 2.15 -9.53
C GLU A 20 2.10 2.79 -8.15
N ALA A 21 2.04 1.99 -7.08
CA ALA A 21 2.35 2.48 -5.73
C ALA A 21 3.82 2.91 -5.61
N ALA A 22 4.74 2.13 -6.18
CA ALA A 22 6.16 2.39 -6.15
C ALA A 22 6.54 3.63 -6.98
N SER A 23 5.94 3.83 -8.15
CA SER A 23 6.21 4.98 -9.01
C SER A 23 5.73 6.29 -8.37
N ALA A 24 4.67 6.25 -7.57
CA ALA A 24 4.18 7.38 -6.81
C ALA A 24 5.03 7.71 -5.57
N ALA A 25 5.88 6.79 -5.10
CA ALA A 25 6.75 6.96 -3.95
C ALA A 25 8.05 7.72 -4.31
N THR A 26 7.92 8.98 -4.72
CA THR A 26 9.03 9.84 -5.16
C THR A 26 9.69 10.64 -4.02
N GLY A 27 9.19 10.51 -2.80
CA GLY A 27 9.72 11.20 -1.62
C GLY A 27 11.12 10.73 -1.24
N ASN A 28 11.97 11.68 -0.81
CA ASN A 28 13.37 11.41 -0.43
C ASN A 28 13.67 11.64 1.06
N ALA A 29 12.66 12.06 1.84
CA ALA A 29 12.79 12.25 3.28
C ALA A 29 12.68 10.91 4.01
N ALA A 30 13.21 10.85 5.24
CA ALA A 30 12.97 9.71 6.10
C ALA A 30 11.48 9.58 6.46
N ILE A 31 11.01 8.36 6.66
CA ILE A 31 9.65 8.14 7.17
C ILE A 31 9.59 8.65 8.62
N GLY A 32 8.64 9.53 8.91
CA GLY A 32 8.51 10.16 10.22
C GLY A 32 9.49 11.31 10.46
N ASP A 33 10.00 11.94 9.39
CA ASP A 33 10.84 13.14 9.50
C ASP A 33 10.10 14.27 10.25
N VAL A 34 10.76 14.81 11.28
CA VAL A 34 10.22 15.88 12.13
C VAL A 34 11.03 17.14 11.88
N VAL A 35 10.39 18.13 11.28
CA VAL A 35 11.00 19.44 11.04
C VAL A 35 10.67 20.40 12.19
N ASN A 36 11.68 21.15 12.64
CA ASN A 36 11.44 22.26 13.56
C ASN A 36 10.67 23.36 12.82
N GLY A 37 9.53 23.79 13.37
CA GLY A 37 8.60 24.73 12.72
C GLY A 37 9.13 26.15 12.52
N ASN A 38 10.29 26.48 13.09
CA ASN A 38 10.88 27.81 12.97
C ASN A 38 11.58 27.96 11.60
N GLY A 39 10.92 28.62 10.63
CA GLY A 39 11.55 29.05 9.38
C GLY A 39 11.01 28.45 8.08
N GLY A 40 9.78 27.93 8.05
CA GLY A 40 9.15 27.47 6.79
C GLY A 40 9.65 26.10 6.29
N ALA A 41 10.33 25.33 7.15
CA ALA A 41 10.74 23.96 6.86
C ALA A 41 9.55 22.98 6.82
N ALA A 42 8.44 23.32 7.48
CA ALA A 42 7.18 22.57 7.40
C ALA A 42 6.56 22.70 6.00
N LYS A 43 6.58 21.60 5.26
CA LYS A 43 5.90 21.45 3.97
C LYS A 43 4.82 20.38 4.11
N GLY A 44 3.69 20.57 3.42
CA GLY A 44 2.71 19.50 3.25
C GLY A 44 3.30 18.36 2.41
N GLY A 45 2.71 17.17 2.52
CA GLY A 45 3.03 16.07 1.62
C GLY A 45 2.70 16.43 0.17
N ASP A 46 3.48 15.92 -0.77
CA ASP A 46 3.22 16.11 -2.20
C ASP A 46 1.90 15.44 -2.59
N ALA A 47 0.95 16.23 -3.09
CA ALA A 47 -0.42 15.78 -3.33
C ALA A 47 -0.51 14.65 -4.37
N GLU A 48 0.37 14.68 -5.39
CA GLU A 48 0.42 13.64 -6.42
C GLU A 48 0.98 12.34 -5.84
N SER A 49 2.06 12.42 -5.06
CA SER A 49 2.67 11.29 -4.37
C SER A 49 1.71 10.62 -3.39
N VAL A 50 1.08 11.38 -2.48
CA VAL A 50 0.17 10.80 -1.47
C VAL A 50 -1.07 10.17 -2.11
N ASN A 51 -1.61 10.78 -3.15
CA ASN A 51 -2.76 10.24 -3.87
C ASN A 51 -2.38 9.03 -4.73
N GLY A 52 -1.21 9.05 -5.37
CA GLY A 52 -0.69 7.94 -6.16
C GLY A 52 -0.42 6.71 -5.30
N ILE A 53 0.23 6.88 -4.15
CA ILE A 53 0.47 5.78 -3.19
C ILE A 53 -0.86 5.20 -2.70
N ALA A 54 -1.82 6.05 -2.33
CA ALA A 54 -3.14 5.61 -1.89
C ALA A 54 -3.89 4.80 -2.97
N LYS A 55 -3.83 5.26 -4.22
CA LYS A 55 -4.43 4.56 -5.38
C LYS A 55 -3.72 3.24 -5.67
N GLY A 56 -2.39 3.21 -5.62
CA GLY A 56 -1.59 2.01 -5.84
C GLY A 56 -1.91 0.94 -4.80
N ILE A 57 -1.93 1.31 -3.51
CA ILE A 57 -2.32 0.40 -2.42
C ILE A 57 -3.75 -0.08 -2.59
N LYS A 58 -4.69 0.81 -2.94
CA LYS A 58 -6.07 0.40 -3.26
C LYS A 58 -6.12 -0.60 -4.42
N GLY A 59 -5.30 -0.41 -5.45
CA GLY A 59 -5.18 -1.36 -6.56
C GLY A 59 -4.70 -2.75 -6.11
N ILE A 60 -3.77 -2.82 -5.17
CA ILE A 60 -3.28 -4.08 -4.60
C ILE A 60 -4.40 -4.77 -3.82
N VAL A 61 -5.13 -4.03 -2.98
CA VAL A 61 -6.27 -4.55 -2.22
C VAL A 61 -7.37 -5.04 -3.16
N ASP A 62 -7.76 -4.22 -4.14
CA ASP A 62 -8.78 -4.56 -5.13
C ASP A 62 -8.35 -5.78 -5.99
N ALA A 63 -7.05 -6.01 -6.22
CA ALA A 63 -6.53 -7.20 -6.91
C ALA A 63 -6.52 -8.44 -6.01
N ALA A 64 -6.14 -8.28 -4.73
CA ALA A 64 -6.22 -9.34 -3.73
C ALA A 64 -7.67 -9.80 -3.48
N GLU A 65 -8.62 -8.87 -3.35
CA GLU A 65 -10.04 -9.17 -3.21
C GLU A 65 -10.59 -9.89 -4.45
N LYS A 66 -10.12 -9.57 -5.66
CA LYS A 66 -10.51 -10.31 -6.87
C LYS A 66 -9.99 -11.74 -6.89
N ALA A 67 -8.87 -12.05 -6.23
CA ALA A 67 -8.43 -13.43 -6.03
C ALA A 67 -9.34 -14.15 -5.04
N ASP A 68 -9.64 -13.53 -3.90
CA ASP A 68 -10.49 -14.10 -2.86
C ASP A 68 -11.93 -14.35 -3.35
N ALA A 69 -12.50 -13.38 -4.08
CA ALA A 69 -13.88 -13.42 -4.56
C ALA A 69 -14.10 -14.32 -5.78
N LYS A 70 -13.08 -14.60 -6.60
CA LYS A 70 -13.27 -15.46 -7.77
C LYS A 70 -13.39 -16.92 -7.39
N GLU A 71 -12.60 -17.37 -6.43
CA GLU A 71 -12.60 -18.73 -5.94
C GLU A 71 -11.87 -18.69 -4.59
N GLY A 72 -12.44 -19.23 -3.51
CA GLY A 72 -11.65 -19.57 -2.31
C GLY A 72 -10.61 -20.67 -2.58
N LYS A 73 -9.79 -20.50 -3.64
CA LYS A 73 -8.90 -21.49 -4.27
C LYS A 73 -7.52 -20.94 -4.63
N LEU A 74 -7.26 -19.63 -4.43
CA LEU A 74 -5.86 -19.21 -4.26
C LEU A 74 -5.44 -19.58 -2.83
N ASP A 75 -5.34 -20.88 -2.55
CA ASP A 75 -4.49 -21.41 -1.50
C ASP A 75 -3.05 -21.10 -1.92
N VAL A 76 -2.64 -19.83 -1.81
CA VAL A 76 -1.23 -19.52 -1.63
C VAL A 76 -0.91 -20.22 -0.31
N ALA A 77 -0.06 -21.24 -0.36
CA ALA A 77 0.34 -22.05 0.80
C ALA A 77 1.20 -21.25 1.83
N GLY A 78 0.77 -20.03 2.14
CA GLY A 78 1.30 -19.09 3.12
C GLY A 78 0.14 -18.55 3.95
N ASP A 79 -0.38 -19.44 4.80
CA ASP A 79 -1.41 -19.22 5.80
C ASP A 79 -1.13 -17.99 6.72
N ALA A 80 -2.22 -17.33 7.10
CA ALA A 80 -2.48 -16.55 8.30
C ALA A 80 -1.42 -15.52 8.79
N GLY A 81 -1.71 -14.23 8.58
CA GLY A 81 -0.84 -13.18 9.16
C GLY A 81 -1.36 -11.75 9.14
N GLY A 82 -2.55 -11.51 9.72
CA GLY A 82 -2.90 -10.19 10.27
C GLY A 82 -3.55 -9.20 9.29
N ALA A 83 -4.81 -8.90 9.56
CA ALA A 83 -5.48 -7.71 9.06
C ALA A 83 -4.56 -6.49 9.24
N GLY A 84 -4.36 -5.72 8.17
CA GLY A 84 -3.63 -4.46 8.19
C GLY A 84 -4.24 -3.50 9.21
N GLY A 85 -3.71 -3.53 10.44
CA GLY A 85 -3.99 -2.55 11.47
C GLY A 85 -3.52 -1.20 10.96
N GLY A 86 -4.47 -0.29 10.81
CA GLY A 86 -4.35 0.91 10.00
C GLY A 86 -3.10 1.77 10.27
N ALA A 87 -2.61 2.36 9.19
CA ALA A 87 -1.62 3.45 9.17
C ALA A 87 -2.17 4.78 9.75
N GLY A 88 -2.88 4.71 10.87
CA GLY A 88 -3.55 5.85 11.52
C GLY A 88 -3.36 5.94 13.04
N ALA A 89 -2.71 4.97 13.68
CA ALA A 89 -2.42 5.01 15.12
C ALA A 89 -1.11 5.77 15.42
N ALA A 90 -0.96 6.99 14.93
CA ALA A 90 0.06 7.93 15.37
C ALA A 90 -0.63 9.22 15.84
N GLY A 91 -1.41 9.08 16.91
CA GLY A 91 -2.16 10.19 17.49
C GLY A 91 -2.56 9.85 18.92
N GLY A 92 -1.62 9.90 19.85
CA GLY A 92 -1.95 9.87 21.28
C GLY A 92 -0.85 9.40 22.23
N ALA A 93 -0.39 10.36 23.04
CA ALA A 93 0.16 10.22 24.39
C ALA A 93 1.67 9.94 24.59
N GLY A 94 2.35 10.97 25.10
CA GLY A 94 3.66 10.98 25.77
C GLY A 94 4.24 12.39 25.67
N GLY A 95 4.08 13.31 26.62
CA GLY A 95 4.28 13.13 28.05
C GLY A 95 5.73 13.45 28.42
N ILE A 96 6.15 14.71 28.23
CA ILE A 96 7.06 15.54 29.05
C ILE A 96 6.94 17.00 28.60
#